data_AF-A0A1F4CBQ9-F1
#
_entry.id   AF-A0A1F4CBQ9-F1
#
_cell.length_a   1.000
_cell.length_b   1.000
_cell.length_c   1.000
_cell.angle_alpha   90.00
_cell.angle_beta   90.00
_cell.angle_gamma   90.00
#
_symmetry.space_group_name_H-M   'P 1'
#
loop_
_entity.id
_entity.type
_entity.pdbx_description
1 polymer ?
#
loop_
_entity_poly.entity_id
_entity_poly.type
_entity_poly.pdbx_seq_one_letter_code
_entity_poly.pdbx_strand_id
1 'polypeptide(L)'
;MLGNWLKTTILMAGIVALFGVVGAAFGGANGMLLGLALGGAMNIFAYWFSDKMVLCMYRAQEVDAASAPQFYGLVQELSRRAGLPMPRVYLIDEAQPNAFATGRSGGERSNPVVGLIVMILAPIAAMLIQMAIARAREFEADRGGAVPV
;
A
#
# COMPACT_ATOMS: atom_id res chain seq x y z
N MET A 1 -5.18 -3.43 -24.78
CA MET A 1 -6.02 -3.17 -23.58
C MET A 1 -6.99 -4.32 -23.29
N LEU A 2 -7.75 -4.83 -24.28
CA LEU A 2 -8.71 -5.93 -24.09
C LEU A 2 -8.11 -7.22 -23.46
N GLY A 3 -6.85 -7.54 -23.76
CA GLY A 3 -6.19 -8.75 -23.24
C GLY A 3 -5.95 -8.77 -21.73
N ASN A 4 -5.70 -7.63 -21.08
CA ASN A 4 -5.52 -7.58 -19.62
C ASN A 4 -6.86 -7.66 -18.89
N TRP A 5 -7.88 -6.98 -19.42
CA TRP A 5 -9.24 -7.08 -18.91
C TRP A 5 -9.79 -8.50 -19.00
N LEU A 6 -9.47 -9.24 -20.06
CA LEU A 6 -9.84 -10.65 -20.18
C LEU A 6 -9.15 -11.51 -19.11
N LYS A 7 -7.84 -11.34 -18.90
CA LYS A 7 -7.09 -12.06 -17.87
C LYS A 7 -7.63 -11.77 -16.46
N THR A 8 -7.94 -10.52 -16.14
CA THR A 8 -8.51 -10.16 -14.83
C THR A 8 -9.91 -10.72 -14.65
N THR A 9 -10.76 -10.69 -15.68
CA THR A 9 -12.11 -11.25 -15.61
C THR A 9 -12.08 -12.76 -15.43
N ILE A 10 -11.21 -13.47 -16.16
CA ILE A 10 -11.00 -14.91 -15.99
C ILE A 10 -10.49 -15.22 -14.58
N LEU A 11 -9.54 -14.44 -14.07
CA LEU A 11 -9.01 -14.63 -12.71
C LEU A 11 -10.09 -14.42 -11.65
N MET A 12 -10.91 -13.36 -11.76
CA MET A 12 -12.00 -13.08 -10.82
C MET A 12 -13.07 -14.17 -10.87
N ALA A 13 -13.48 -14.59 -12.07
CA ALA A 13 -14.40 -15.71 -12.24
C ALA A 13 -13.83 -17.01 -11.65
N GLY A 14 -12.53 -17.26 -11.84
CA GLY A 14 -11.83 -18.41 -11.26
C GLY A 14 -11.81 -18.40 -9.73
N ILE A 15 -11.57 -17.24 -9.09
CA ILE A 15 -11.61 -17.11 -7.63
C ILE A 15 -13.02 -17.35 -7.09
N VAL A 16 -14.05 -16.78 -7.72
CA VAL A 16 -15.45 -17.01 -7.33
C VAL A 16 -15.82 -18.49 -7.47
N ALA A 17 -15.44 -19.11 -8.59
CA ALA A 17 -15.65 -20.54 -8.81
C ALA A 17 -14.92 -21.40 -7.78
N LEU A 18 -13.68 -21.04 -7.41
CA LEU A 18 -12.91 -21.74 -6.38
C LEU A 18 -13.62 -21.72 -5.03
N PHE A 19 -14.09 -20.55 -4.56
CA PHE A 19 -14.86 -20.44 -3.32
C PHE A 19 -16.13 -21.29 -3.36
N GLY A 20 -16.83 -21.30 -4.50
CA GLY A 20 -18.02 -22.11 -4.70
C GLY A 20 -17.74 -23.61 -4.66
N VAL A 21 -16.71 -24.08 -5.37
CA VAL A 21 -16.31 -25.50 -5.41
C VAL A 21 -15.80 -25.98 -4.06
N VAL A 22 -14.97 -25.18 -3.38
CA VAL A 22 -14.49 -25.50 -2.03
C VAL A 22 -15.68 -25.58 -1.07
N GLY A 23 -16.56 -24.59 -1.08
CA GLY A 23 -17.79 -24.64 -0.29
C GLY A 23 -18.63 -25.88 -0.58
N ALA A 24 -18.80 -26.22 -1.86
CA ALA A 24 -19.53 -27.41 -2.28
C ALA A 24 -18.90 -28.71 -1.79
N ALA A 25 -17.57 -28.79 -1.75
CA ALA A 25 -16.87 -29.98 -1.26
C ALA A 25 -17.09 -30.23 0.25
N PHE A 26 -17.26 -29.17 1.05
CA PHE A 26 -17.49 -29.29 2.50
C PHE A 26 -18.96 -29.51 2.89
N GLY A 27 -19.93 -29.11 2.04
CA GLY A 27 -21.35 -29.11 2.44
C GLY A 27 -22.36 -29.16 1.29
N GLY A 28 -21.97 -29.59 0.10
CA GLY A 28 -22.82 -29.65 -1.09
C GLY A 28 -23.37 -28.29 -1.51
N ALA A 29 -24.61 -28.23 -2.01
CA ALA A 29 -25.23 -26.99 -2.47
C ALA A 29 -25.30 -25.90 -1.37
N ASN A 30 -25.57 -26.30 -0.12
CA ASN A 30 -25.59 -25.39 1.02
C ASN A 30 -24.18 -24.89 1.38
N GLY A 31 -23.18 -25.77 1.29
CA GLY A 31 -21.78 -25.41 1.48
C GLY A 31 -21.27 -24.42 0.43
N MET A 32 -21.70 -24.53 -0.83
CA MET A 32 -21.39 -23.55 -1.89
C MET A 32 -21.92 -22.16 -1.56
N LEU A 33 -23.20 -22.06 -1.15
CA LEU A 33 -23.81 -20.80 -0.73
C LEU A 33 -23.09 -20.19 0.47
N LEU A 34 -22.77 -21.00 1.47
CA LEU A 34 -21.99 -20.57 2.65
C LEU A 34 -20.58 -20.12 2.27
N GLY A 35 -19.89 -20.83 1.39
CA GLY A 35 -18.54 -20.49 0.92
C GLY A 35 -18.52 -19.16 0.17
N LEU A 36 -19.48 -18.93 -0.72
CA LEU A 36 -19.62 -17.65 -1.43
C LEU A 36 -20.03 -16.51 -0.49
N ALA A 37 -20.97 -16.75 0.43
CA ALA A 37 -21.37 -15.77 1.44
C ALA A 37 -20.21 -15.40 2.37
N LEU A 38 -19.43 -16.38 2.82
CA LEU A 38 -18.24 -16.19 3.66
C LEU A 38 -17.15 -15.43 2.90
N GLY A 39 -16.87 -15.80 1.65
CA GLY A 39 -15.89 -15.10 0.81
C GLY A 39 -16.28 -13.63 0.58
N GLY A 40 -17.56 -13.38 0.29
CA GLY A 40 -18.10 -12.01 0.19
C GLY A 40 -18.01 -11.25 1.51
N ALA A 41 -18.39 -11.88 2.63
CA ALA A 41 -18.29 -11.30 3.96
C ALA A 41 -16.83 -10.98 4.33
N MET A 42 -15.88 -11.87 4.02
CA MET A 42 -14.45 -11.61 4.21
C MET A 42 -13.95 -10.45 3.35
N ASN A 43 -14.45 -10.31 2.12
CA ASN A 43 -14.08 -9.19 1.25
C ASN A 43 -14.55 -7.84 1.85
N ILE A 44 -15.78 -7.80 2.36
CA ILE A 44 -16.33 -6.61 3.05
C ILE A 44 -15.57 -6.33 4.34
N PHE A 45 -15.25 -7.36 5.13
CA PHE A 45 -14.49 -7.23 6.36
C PHE A 45 -13.06 -6.71 6.10
N ALA A 46 -12.40 -7.25 5.07
CA ALA A 46 -11.07 -6.82 4.65
C ALA A 46 -11.07 -5.34 4.24
N TYR A 47 -12.10 -4.86 3.54
CA TYR A 47 -12.23 -3.44 3.22
C TYR A 47 -12.23 -2.54 4.46
N TRP A 48 -12.88 -2.97 5.55
CA TRP A 48 -12.99 -2.17 6.78
C TRP A 48 -11.75 -2.23 7.69
N PHE A 49 -11.04 -3.35 7.70
CA PHE A 49 -9.88 -3.59 8.59
C PHE A 49 -8.52 -3.60 7.86
N SER A 50 -8.50 -3.26 6.56
CA SER A 50 -7.29 -3.30 5.73
C SER A 50 -6.16 -2.42 6.24
N ASP A 51 -6.48 -1.24 6.77
CA ASP A 51 -5.52 -0.27 7.29
C ASP A 51 -4.68 -0.86 8.44
N LYS A 52 -5.32 -1.47 9.43
CA LYS A 52 -4.63 -2.09 10.57
C LYS A 52 -3.88 -3.35 10.16
N MET A 53 -4.44 -4.12 9.24
CA MET A 53 -3.83 -5.37 8.77
C MET A 53 -2.52 -5.10 8.04
N VAL A 54 -2.51 -4.13 7.12
CA VAL A 54 -1.31 -3.72 6.38
C VAL A 54 -0.24 -3.22 7.34
N LEU A 55 -0.58 -2.29 8.25
CA LEU A 55 0.40 -1.72 9.19
C LEU A 55 1.02 -2.79 10.10
N CYS A 56 0.22 -3.77 10.55
CA CYS A 56 0.70 -4.87 11.37
C CYS A 56 1.60 -5.84 10.59
N MET A 57 1.23 -6.22 9.37
CA MET A 57 1.99 -7.15 8.53
C MET A 57 3.39 -6.62 8.21
N TYR A 58 3.51 -5.32 7.96
CA TYR A 58 4.78 -4.66 7.67
C TYR A 58 5.56 -4.21 8.91
N ARG A 59 5.04 -4.46 10.13
CA ARG A 59 5.60 -3.94 11.39
C ARG A 59 5.96 -2.45 11.29
N ALA A 60 5.05 -1.68 10.70
CA ALA A 60 5.31 -0.30 10.33
C ALA A 60 5.68 0.52 11.58
N GLN A 61 6.82 1.21 11.54
CA GLN A 61 7.29 2.03 12.64
C GLN A 61 6.81 3.46 12.45
N GLU A 62 6.10 4.02 13.42
CA GLU A 62 5.65 5.41 13.37
C GLU A 62 6.86 6.34 13.44
N VAL A 63 6.91 7.31 12.53
CA VAL A 63 7.99 8.28 12.43
C VAL A 63 7.60 9.54 13.17
N ASP A 64 8.49 9.97 14.04
CA ASP A 64 8.43 11.22 14.78
C ASP A 64 9.65 12.10 14.47
N ALA A 65 9.68 13.29 15.09
CA ALA A 65 10.76 14.25 14.92
C ALA A 65 12.12 13.73 15.45
N ALA A 66 12.14 12.68 16.28
CA ALA A 66 13.35 12.09 16.84
C ALA A 66 13.93 10.97 15.96
N SER A 67 13.06 10.13 15.39
CA SER A 67 13.43 8.97 14.58
C SER A 67 13.91 9.33 13.17
N ALA A 68 13.25 10.28 12.50
CA ALA A 68 13.71 10.77 11.19
C ALA A 68 13.43 12.29 11.03
N PRO A 69 14.26 13.16 11.64
CA PRO A 69 13.99 14.61 11.71
C PRO A 69 13.87 15.27 10.33
N GLN A 70 14.70 14.86 9.37
CA GLN A 70 14.69 15.43 8.02
C GLN A 70 13.41 15.07 7.25
N PHE A 71 13.00 13.80 7.31
CA PHE A 71 11.80 13.32 6.63
C PHE A 71 10.53 13.87 7.28
N TYR A 72 10.44 13.83 8.61
CA TYR A 72 9.33 14.40 9.36
C TYR A 72 9.17 15.91 9.08
N GLY A 73 10.29 16.65 9.03
CA GLY A 73 10.31 18.08 8.70
C GLY A 73 9.83 18.39 7.28
N LEU A 74 10.20 17.57 6.30
CA LEU A 74 9.70 17.72 4.92
C LEU A 74 8.19 17.54 4.84
N VAL A 75 7.67 16.49 5.47
CA VAL A 75 6.21 16.23 5.50
C VAL A 75 5.50 17.37 6.23
N GLN A 76 6.04 17.84 7.36
CA GLN A 76 5.48 18.95 8.11
C GLN A 76 5.40 20.24 7.29
N GLU A 77 6.46 20.57 6.55
CA GLU A 77 6.47 21.76 5.70
C GLU A 77 5.47 21.65 4.55
N LEU A 78 5.35 20.47 3.93
CA LEU A 78 4.35 20.22 2.88
C LEU A 78 2.92 20.33 3.43
N SER A 79 2.63 19.72 4.59
CA SER A 79 1.33 19.81 5.25
C SER A 79 1.00 21.26 5.64
N ARG A 80 1.97 22.01 6.18
CA ARG A 80 1.80 23.42 6.53
C ARG A 80 1.50 24.28 5.31
N ARG A 81 2.24 24.11 4.21
CA ARG A 81 2.00 24.84 2.94
C ARG A 81 0.65 24.50 2.34
N ALA A 82 0.20 23.26 2.47
CA ALA A 82 -1.09 22.79 2.00
C ALA A 82 -2.26 23.16 2.93
N GLY A 83 -2.00 23.75 4.11
CA GLY A 83 -3.03 24.04 5.12
C GLY A 83 -3.67 22.79 5.71
N LEU A 84 -2.96 21.66 5.71
CA LEU A 84 -3.45 20.36 6.15
C LEU A 84 -2.92 20.00 7.54
N PRO A 85 -3.68 19.25 8.36
CA PRO A 85 -3.17 18.70 9.62
C PRO A 85 -2.02 17.72 9.35
N MET A 86 -1.07 17.66 10.28
CA MET A 86 0.08 16.75 10.17
C MET A 86 -0.40 15.28 10.09
N PRO A 87 -0.14 14.55 8.99
CA PRO A 87 -0.50 13.15 8.87
C PRO A 87 0.45 12.28 9.71
N ARG A 88 -0.04 11.13 10.16
CA ARG A 88 0.84 10.08 10.72
C ARG A 88 1.60 9.43 9.59
N VAL A 89 2.92 9.32 9.74
CA VAL A 89 3.79 8.74 8.73
C VAL A 89 4.48 7.53 9.34
N TYR A 90 4.55 6.45 8.58
CA TYR A 90 5.21 5.22 9.01
C TYR A 90 6.32 4.88 8.03
N LEU A 91 7.44 4.39 8.54
CA LEU A 91 8.50 3.77 7.75
C LEU A 91 8.34 2.26 7.80
N ILE A 92 8.41 1.65 6.63
CA ILE A 92 8.42 0.22 6.42
C ILE A 92 9.78 -0.11 5.84
N ASP A 93 10.47 -1.07 6.47
CA ASP A 93 11.77 -1.55 5.99
C ASP A 93 11.52 -2.53 4.82
N GLU A 94 11.79 -2.07 3.61
CA GLU A 94 11.58 -2.82 2.37
C GLU A 94 12.76 -2.58 1.42
N ALA A 95 13.20 -3.63 0.72
CA ALA A 95 14.34 -3.54 -0.21
C ALA A 95 14.06 -2.68 -1.44
N GLN A 96 12.77 -2.47 -1.76
CA GLN A 96 12.32 -1.68 -2.90
C GLN A 96 11.65 -0.39 -2.43
N PRO A 97 11.97 0.77 -3.04
CA PRO A 97 11.39 2.03 -2.58
C PRO A 97 9.92 2.09 -2.99
N ASN A 98 9.03 2.16 -2.01
CA ASN A 98 7.60 2.27 -2.23
C ASN A 98 6.99 3.23 -1.20
N ALA A 99 5.86 3.84 -1.55
CA ALA A 99 5.09 4.66 -0.64
C ALA A 99 3.61 4.44 -0.91
N PHE A 100 2.86 4.18 0.16
CA PHE A 100 1.42 3.96 0.09
C PHE A 100 0.72 4.84 1.11
N ALA A 101 -0.46 5.33 0.74
CA ALA A 101 -1.32 6.09 1.62
C ALA A 101 -2.53 5.22 1.98
N THR A 102 -2.74 4.95 3.26
CA THR A 102 -3.97 4.32 3.76
C THR A 102 -4.70 5.30 4.66
N GLY A 103 -6.03 5.26 4.64
CA GLY A 103 -6.84 6.23 5.37
C GLY A 103 -8.34 5.91 5.36
N ARG A 104 -8.79 5.06 6.29
CA ARG A 104 -10.13 5.20 6.86
C ARG A 104 -10.01 6.00 8.15
N SER A 105 -10.74 7.10 8.21
CA SER A 105 -10.81 8.02 9.33
C SER A 105 -11.30 7.37 10.62
N GLY A 106 -10.39 6.89 11.47
CA GLY A 106 -10.71 6.42 12.81
C GLY A 106 -10.69 7.51 13.89
N GLY A 107 -10.67 8.79 13.53
CA GLY A 107 -10.57 9.89 14.50
C GLY A 107 -11.21 11.19 14.00
N GLU A 108 -11.65 12.01 14.96
CA GLU A 108 -12.46 13.24 14.89
C GLU A 108 -12.01 14.33 13.88
N ARG A 109 -10.92 14.14 13.13
CA ARG A 109 -10.31 15.14 12.23
C ARG A 109 -9.76 14.58 10.92
N SER A 110 -10.34 13.51 10.39
CA SER A 110 -9.92 13.05 9.07
C SER A 110 -10.59 13.85 7.96
N ASN A 111 -9.82 14.67 7.26
CA ASN A 111 -10.29 15.30 6.03
C ASN A 111 -10.03 14.33 4.85
N PRO A 112 -11.07 13.81 4.16
CA PRO A 112 -10.90 12.88 3.04
C PRO A 112 -10.07 13.47 1.88
N VAL A 113 -10.02 14.81 1.77
CA VAL A 113 -9.17 15.51 0.81
C VAL A 113 -7.68 15.26 1.06
N VAL A 114 -7.26 15.18 2.33
CA VAL A 114 -5.87 14.84 2.70
C VAL A 114 -5.53 13.45 2.20
N GLY A 115 -6.41 12.47 2.48
CA GLY A 115 -6.23 11.09 2.03
C GLY A 115 -6.10 11.00 0.51
N LEU A 116 -6.94 11.74 -0.23
CA LEU A 116 -6.88 11.80 -1.68
C LEU A 116 -5.56 12.40 -2.20
N ILE A 117 -5.11 13.51 -1.63
CA ILE A 117 -3.85 14.16 -2.01
C ILE A 117 -2.67 13.21 -1.75
N VAL A 118 -2.61 12.56 -0.59
CA VAL A 118 -1.52 11.64 -0.26
C VAL A 118 -1.57 10.39 -1.15
N MET A 119 -2.75 9.88 -1.51
CA MET A 119 -2.89 8.77 -2.48
C MET A 119 -2.33 9.12 -3.86
N ILE A 120 -2.37 10.39 -4.27
CA ILE A 120 -1.79 10.85 -5.54
C ILE A 120 -0.29 11.14 -5.40
N LEU A 121 0.12 11.77 -4.30
CA LEU A 121 1.52 12.19 -4.12
C LEU A 121 2.45 11.06 -3.70
N ALA A 122 1.98 10.05 -2.96
CA ALA A 122 2.81 8.95 -2.49
C ALA A 122 3.47 8.16 -3.65
N PRO A 123 2.76 7.76 -4.72
CA PRO A 123 3.39 7.10 -5.87
C PRO A 123 4.46 7.97 -6.54
N ILE A 124 4.21 9.28 -6.68
CA ILE A 124 5.16 10.22 -7.29
C ILE A 124 6.41 10.34 -6.43
N ALA A 125 6.25 10.47 -5.11
CA ALA A 125 7.37 10.51 -4.17
C ALA A 125 8.20 9.22 -4.25
N ALA A 126 7.54 8.05 -4.31
CA ALA A 126 8.22 6.77 -4.49
C ALA A 126 9.00 6.72 -5.80
N MET A 127 8.42 7.18 -6.92
CA MET A 127 9.12 7.24 -8.21
C MET A 127 10.35 8.15 -8.17
N LEU A 128 10.25 9.31 -7.53
CA LEU A 128 11.38 10.22 -7.37
C LEU A 128 12.48 9.62 -6.49
N ILE A 129 12.12 8.95 -5.41
CA ILE A 129 13.06 8.22 -4.55
C ILE A 129 13.71 7.08 -5.33
N GLN A 130 12.94 6.29 -6.09
CA GLN A 130 13.47 5.21 -6.95
C GLN A 130 14.48 5.75 -7.97
N MET A 131 14.16 6.87 -8.63
CA MET A 131 15.05 7.52 -9.59
C MET A 131 16.32 8.05 -8.90
N ALA A 132 16.18 8.66 -7.72
CA ALA A 132 17.32 9.16 -6.95
C ALA A 132 18.25 8.02 -6.48
N ILE A 133 17.69 6.89 -6.03
CA ILE A 133 18.45 5.70 -5.61
C ILE A 133 19.10 5.04 -6.83
N ALA A 134 18.39 4.93 -7.95
CA ALA A 134 18.95 4.38 -9.19
C ALA A 134 20.17 5.19 -9.64
N ARG A 135 20.05 6.52 -9.62
CA ARG A 135 21.15 7.44 -9.94
C ARG A 135 22.30 7.34 -8.91
N ALA A 136 22.01 7.22 -7.62
CA ALA A 136 23.04 7.04 -6.60
C ALA A 136 23.83 5.73 -6.78
N ARG A 137 23.14 4.63 -7.13
CA ARG A 137 23.77 3.35 -7.42
C ARG A 137 24.68 3.39 -8.66
N GLU A 138 24.30 4.17 -9.66
CA GLU A 138 25.10 4.38 -10.87
C GLU A 138 26.43 5.08 -10.56
N PHE A 139 26.43 6.12 -9.72
CA PHE A 139 27.66 6.81 -9.32
C PHE A 139 28.62 5.92 -8.50
N GLU A 140 28.08 5.04 -7.66
CA GLU A 140 28.89 4.08 -6.90
C GLU A 140 29.50 3.01 -7.81
N ALA A 141 28.79 2.60 -8.87
CA ALA A 141 29.32 1.69 -9.88
C ALA A 141 30.45 2.33 -10.71
N ASP A 142 30.31 3.60 -11.11
CA ASP A 142 31.34 4.33 -11.85
C ASP A 142 32.59 4.58 -11.00
N ARG A 143 32.43 4.81 -9.69
CA ARG A 143 33.57 4.90 -8.75
C ARG A 143 34.29 3.57 -8.55
N GLY A 144 33.54 2.47 -8.51
CA GLY A 144 34.08 1.11 -8.36
C GLY A 144 34.77 0.56 -9.60
N GLY A 145 34.41 1.02 -10.80
CA GLY A 145 35.04 0.63 -12.07
C GLY A 145 36.37 1.33 -12.39
N ALA A 146 36.72 2.38 -11.64
CA ALA A 146 37.90 3.23 -11.91
C ALA A 146 39.14 2.85 -11.08
N VAL A 147 39.10 1.77 -10.29
CA VAL A 147 40.30 1.19 -9.65
C VAL A 147 40.93 0.20 -10.62
N PRO A 148 42.07 0.53 -11.27
CA PRO A 148 42.82 -0.45 -12.03
C PRO A 148 43.44 -1.43 -11.02
N VAL A 149 43.07 -2.70 -11.13
CA VAL A 149 43.82 -3.81 -10.52
C VAL A 149 45.18 -3.97 -11.18
#